data_AF-A0A375I4W4-F1
#
_entry.id   AF-A0A375I4W4-F1
#
_cell.length_a   1.000
_cell.length_b   1.000
_cell.length_c   1.000
_cell.angle_alpha   90.00
_cell.angle_beta   90.00
_cell.angle_gamma   90.00
#
_symmetry.space_group_name_H-M   'P 1'
#
loop_
_entity.id
_entity.type
_entity.pdbx_description
1 polymer ?
#
loop_
_entity_poly.entity_id
_entity_poly.type
_entity_poly.pdbx_seq_one_letter_code
_entity_poly.pdbx_strand_id
1 'polypeptide(L)'
;MTNHRTLVHAPSARRVAALTAALLMLVGLIQLVPTGQAVAASEISAKYESYGGASSRLGQPTSKEVCGLRRGGCYQNFQGGAIYWSEATGAHVSVGSIRGKWVSLDSHRGFLGYPTSDEVCGLKGGGCYQSFEGGQIHWSPATGSHPTSGRIAQAWELAGKEEGSLGYPTGDEDCEVDGYGCIQDFQYGQIVRQNRDGFFAYIMAGAIKDAWYGKDLSLILEYPVSDQVCGLPPEGGCIQLFQFGQIAWSPSTGAHGVLRDIANYWEDHGWWDGPLGYPLDDTGFDNGTVFQYFQGGFVYFDSNGRRSVVEGATYETWYAAGGLSSQYGAPVGDASCDEDGTCTQEFEHGTITRYADGTVKP
;
A
#
# COMPACT_ATOMS: atom_id res chain seq x y z
N MET A 1 -55.56 -43.22 16.77
CA MET A 1 -56.45 -43.89 17.74
C MET A 1 -55.88 -43.64 19.13
N THR A 2 -56.59 -42.87 19.95
CA THR A 2 -56.92 -43.13 21.38
C THR A 2 -55.99 -44.07 22.18
N ASN A 3 -55.68 -43.89 23.48
CA ASN A 3 -55.98 -42.92 24.54
C ASN A 3 -55.21 -43.44 25.80
N HIS A 4 -54.88 -42.56 26.76
CA HIS A 4 -54.97 -42.71 28.24
C HIS A 4 -54.48 -44.01 28.99
N ARG A 5 -54.08 -44.05 30.26
CA ARG A 5 -54.02 -43.15 31.44
C ARG A 5 -53.22 -43.88 32.56
N THR A 6 -52.38 -43.13 33.27
CA THR A 6 -52.14 -43.06 34.75
C THR A 6 -52.80 -44.05 35.74
N LEU A 7 -52.07 -44.53 36.77
CA LEU A 7 -51.92 -43.93 38.15
C LEU A 7 -51.36 -44.95 39.19
N VAL A 8 -50.30 -44.54 39.89
CA VAL A 8 -49.99 -44.59 41.36
C VAL A 8 -50.44 -45.78 42.23
N HIS A 9 -49.50 -46.29 43.06
CA HIS A 9 -49.71 -46.55 44.50
C HIS A 9 -48.36 -46.69 45.27
N ALA A 10 -48.25 -46.02 46.42
CA ALA A 10 -47.24 -46.26 47.45
C ALA A 10 -47.82 -47.20 48.54
N PRO A 11 -46.97 -47.79 49.39
CA PRO A 11 -47.20 -47.56 50.83
C PRO A 11 -45.92 -47.47 51.68
N SER A 12 -46.08 -46.82 52.83
CA SER A 12 -45.15 -46.67 53.95
C SER A 12 -45.38 -47.72 55.04
N ALA A 13 -44.34 -48.16 55.78
CA ALA A 13 -44.49 -48.64 57.17
C ALA A 13 -43.18 -48.61 57.99
N ARG A 14 -43.36 -48.37 59.29
CA ARG A 14 -42.44 -48.02 60.41
C ARG A 14 -41.63 -49.19 61.02
N ARG A 15 -40.56 -48.85 61.79
CA ARG A 15 -40.27 -49.16 63.24
C ARG A 15 -38.74 -49.09 63.51
N VAL A 16 -38.16 -48.26 64.41
CA VAL A 16 -38.13 -48.15 65.90
C VAL A 16 -36.92 -48.85 66.58
N ALA A 17 -36.21 -48.07 67.44
CA ALA A 17 -35.36 -48.43 68.60
C ALA A 17 -33.94 -49.03 68.36
N ALA A 18 -32.91 -48.85 69.20
CA ALA A 18 -32.61 -47.97 70.34
C ALA A 18 -31.10 -48.06 70.72
N LEU A 19 -30.63 -47.01 71.40
CA LEU A 19 -29.44 -46.71 72.24
C LEU A 19 -28.34 -47.74 72.64
N THR A 20 -27.20 -47.11 73.02
CA THR A 20 -26.01 -47.49 73.87
C THR A 20 -24.70 -47.62 73.07
N ALA A 21 -23.51 -47.11 73.45
CA ALA A 21 -22.98 -46.38 74.61
C ALA A 21 -21.73 -45.56 74.18
N ALA A 22 -21.34 -44.58 75.00
CA ALA A 22 -20.21 -43.66 74.79
C ALA A 22 -18.84 -44.27 75.11
N LEU A 23 -17.79 -43.84 74.39
CA LEU A 23 -16.42 -43.78 74.92
C LEU A 23 -15.61 -42.71 74.17
N LEU A 24 -15.09 -41.72 74.91
CA LEU A 24 -14.15 -40.71 74.40
C LEU A 24 -12.84 -41.36 73.94
N MET A 25 -12.41 -41.08 72.71
CA MET A 25 -10.99 -41.05 72.36
C MET A 25 -10.65 -39.70 71.75
N LEU A 26 -9.75 -39.00 72.43
CA LEU A 26 -9.08 -37.79 71.96
C LEU A 26 -8.24 -38.17 70.72
N VAL A 27 -8.64 -37.75 69.52
CA VAL A 27 -7.77 -37.75 68.34
C VAL A 27 -7.53 -36.29 67.97
N GLY A 28 -6.26 -35.88 68.03
CA GLY A 28 -5.84 -34.53 67.71
C GLY A 28 -6.31 -34.11 66.33
N LEU A 29 -6.85 -32.89 66.23
CA LEU A 29 -7.00 -32.20 64.97
C LEU A 29 -5.59 -32.00 64.37
N ILE A 30 -5.21 -32.86 63.43
CA ILE A 30 -4.25 -32.46 62.40
C ILE A 30 -5.01 -31.45 61.55
N GLN A 31 -4.82 -30.16 61.82
CA GLN A 31 -5.17 -29.16 60.82
C GLN A 31 -4.25 -29.40 59.63
N LEU A 32 -4.81 -29.88 58.53
CA LEU A 32 -4.19 -29.77 57.22
C LEU A 32 -3.87 -28.28 57.02
N VAL A 33 -2.61 -27.91 57.17
CA VAL A 33 -2.09 -26.66 56.63
C VAL A 33 -2.38 -26.75 55.13
N PRO A 34 -3.15 -25.83 54.53
CA PRO A 34 -3.32 -25.84 53.08
C PRO A 34 -1.93 -25.66 52.49
N THR A 35 -1.39 -26.70 51.86
CA THR A 35 -0.25 -26.59 50.96
C THR A 35 -0.61 -25.50 49.95
N GLY A 36 0.30 -24.55 49.79
CA GLY A 36 0.07 -23.24 49.15
C GLY A 36 -0.84 -23.31 47.94
N GLN A 37 -1.75 -22.34 47.83
CA GLN A 37 -2.46 -22.07 46.60
C GLN A 37 -1.42 -22.03 45.47
N ALA A 38 -1.52 -22.97 44.52
CA ALA A 38 -0.82 -22.84 43.25
C ALA A 38 -1.24 -21.47 42.70
N VAL A 39 -0.32 -20.52 42.66
CA VAL A 39 -0.54 -19.25 41.96
C VAL A 39 -0.83 -19.67 40.52
N ALA A 40 -2.03 -19.39 40.02
CA ALA A 40 -2.36 -19.67 38.63
C ALA A 40 -1.25 -19.05 37.76
N ALA A 41 -0.65 -19.85 36.88
CA ALA A 41 0.40 -19.37 36.00
C ALA A 41 -0.11 -18.15 35.24
N SER A 42 0.69 -17.07 35.19
CA SER A 42 0.32 -15.92 34.37
C SER A 42 0.32 -16.31 32.89
N GLU A 43 -0.43 -15.57 32.08
CA GLU A 43 -0.47 -15.76 30.62
C GLU A 43 0.93 -15.65 30.00
N ILE A 44 1.80 -14.81 30.59
CA ILE A 44 3.21 -14.69 30.19
C ILE A 44 4.00 -15.96 30.53
N SER A 45 3.81 -16.53 31.72
CA SER A 45 4.47 -17.80 32.09
C SER A 45 4.02 -18.95 31.20
N ALA A 46 2.70 -19.06 30.94
CA ALA A 46 2.15 -20.07 30.05
C ALA A 46 2.71 -19.92 28.62
N LYS A 47 2.80 -18.68 28.11
CA LYS A 47 3.39 -18.41 26.81
C LYS A 47 4.87 -18.80 26.76
N TYR A 48 5.66 -18.41 27.77
CA TYR A 48 7.07 -18.74 27.87
C TYR A 48 7.31 -20.25 27.81
N GLU A 49 6.53 -21.02 28.56
CA GLU A 49 6.61 -22.49 28.55
C GLU A 49 6.26 -23.05 27.16
N SER A 50 5.17 -22.59 26.54
CA SER A 50 4.77 -23.03 25.20
C SER A 50 5.78 -22.67 24.10
N TYR A 51 6.53 -21.58 24.29
CA TYR A 51 7.58 -21.14 23.35
C TYR A 51 8.91 -21.91 23.54
N GLY A 52 8.97 -22.87 24.47
CA GLY A 52 10.15 -23.71 24.74
C GLY A 52 11.02 -23.20 25.89
N GLY A 53 10.52 -22.24 26.67
CA GLY A 53 11.15 -21.75 27.89
C GLY A 53 12.62 -21.32 27.69
N ALA A 54 13.48 -21.74 28.61
CA ALA A 54 14.89 -21.34 28.63
C ALA A 54 15.71 -21.90 27.45
N SER A 55 15.23 -22.95 26.79
CA SER A 55 15.87 -23.56 25.62
C SER A 55 15.51 -22.83 24.32
N SER A 56 14.52 -21.92 24.35
CA SER A 56 14.10 -21.12 23.21
C SER A 56 15.03 -19.93 22.97
N ARG A 57 14.78 -19.18 21.88
CA ARG A 57 15.48 -17.93 21.58
C ARG A 57 15.27 -16.83 22.63
N LEU A 58 14.29 -16.96 23.53
CA LEU A 58 14.09 -16.01 24.64
C LEU A 58 15.16 -16.16 25.73
N GLY A 59 15.61 -17.38 26.02
CA GLY A 59 16.50 -17.65 27.15
C GLY A 59 15.85 -17.37 28.51
N GLN A 60 16.67 -17.17 29.54
CA GLN A 60 16.20 -16.98 30.92
C GLN A 60 15.50 -15.63 31.11
N PRO A 61 14.51 -15.53 32.04
CA PRO A 61 13.91 -14.26 32.41
C PRO A 61 14.95 -13.34 33.06
N THR A 62 14.94 -12.06 32.67
CA THR A 62 15.84 -11.02 33.20
C THR A 62 15.11 -10.03 34.09
N SER A 63 13.78 -10.08 34.11
CA SER A 63 12.93 -9.32 35.01
C SER A 63 11.86 -10.20 35.64
N LYS A 64 11.23 -9.69 36.70
CA LYS A 64 9.88 -10.14 37.08
C LYS A 64 8.87 -9.65 36.04
N GLU A 65 7.70 -10.25 36.03
CA GLU A 65 6.55 -9.71 35.28
C GLU A 65 6.18 -8.33 35.85
N VAL A 66 5.97 -7.37 34.94
CA VAL A 66 5.58 -6.00 35.25
C VAL A 66 4.23 -5.73 34.61
N CYS A 67 3.23 -5.45 35.44
CA CYS A 67 1.86 -5.17 35.05
C CYS A 67 1.47 -3.71 35.30
N GLY A 68 0.32 -3.30 34.75
CA GLY A 68 -0.17 -1.93 34.84
C GLY A 68 0.26 -1.06 33.65
N LEU A 69 0.60 -1.69 32.52
CA LEU A 69 0.81 -0.99 31.27
C LEU A 69 -0.51 -0.43 30.72
N ARG A 70 -0.42 0.40 29.67
CA ARG A 70 -1.60 0.95 28.96
C ARG A 70 -2.55 -0.19 28.58
N ARG A 71 -3.86 0.03 28.73
CA ARG A 71 -4.92 -0.99 28.50
C ARG A 71 -4.78 -2.24 29.40
N GLY A 72 -4.16 -2.11 30.57
CA GLY A 72 -4.06 -3.19 31.55
C GLY A 72 -3.03 -4.28 31.21
N GLY A 73 -2.13 -4.01 30.27
CA GLY A 73 -1.14 -5.01 29.84
C GLY A 73 -0.04 -5.29 30.88
N CYS A 74 0.67 -6.38 30.61
CA CYS A 74 1.84 -6.82 31.36
C CYS A 74 2.97 -7.16 30.38
N TYR A 75 4.21 -7.14 30.86
CA TYR A 75 5.34 -7.67 30.11
C TYR A 75 6.38 -8.31 31.03
N GLN A 76 7.22 -9.15 30.44
CA GLN A 76 8.41 -9.67 31.09
C GLN A 76 9.58 -9.69 30.10
N ASN A 77 10.75 -9.24 30.56
CA ASN A 77 11.98 -9.30 29.78
C ASN A 77 12.70 -10.63 29.98
N PHE A 78 13.31 -11.10 28.90
CA PHE A 78 14.16 -12.27 28.83
C PHE A 78 15.48 -11.89 28.16
N GLN A 79 16.45 -12.79 28.14
CA GLN A 79 17.77 -12.54 27.55
C GLN A 79 17.70 -12.16 26.06
N GLY A 80 16.85 -12.85 25.29
CA GLY A 80 16.72 -12.67 23.85
C GLY A 80 15.53 -11.84 23.38
N GLY A 81 14.70 -11.33 24.30
CA GLY A 81 13.51 -10.58 23.93
C GLY A 81 12.57 -10.31 25.11
N ALA A 82 11.28 -10.20 24.81
CA ALA A 82 10.25 -9.99 25.81
C ALA A 82 8.97 -10.71 25.43
N ILE A 83 8.16 -11.03 26.43
CA ILE A 83 6.77 -11.44 26.24
C ILE A 83 5.90 -10.29 26.71
N TYR A 84 4.97 -9.87 25.86
CA TYR A 84 3.97 -8.87 26.18
C TYR A 84 2.59 -9.52 26.17
N TRP A 85 1.76 -9.12 27.12
CA TRP A 85 0.37 -9.56 27.21
C TRP A 85 -0.55 -8.36 27.37
N SER A 86 -1.72 -8.44 26.74
CA SER A 86 -2.88 -7.61 27.04
C SER A 86 -4.13 -8.47 26.94
N GLU A 87 -5.22 -8.05 27.57
CA GLU A 87 -6.51 -8.75 27.47
C GLU A 87 -6.98 -8.86 26.01
N ALA A 88 -6.73 -7.84 25.19
CA ALA A 88 -7.16 -7.81 23.80
C ALA A 88 -6.31 -8.69 22.86
N THR A 89 -5.01 -8.80 23.14
CA THR A 89 -4.07 -9.46 22.21
C THR A 89 -3.64 -10.85 22.67
N GLY A 90 -3.72 -11.15 23.97
CA GLY A 90 -3.04 -12.31 24.55
C GLY A 90 -1.53 -12.12 24.65
N ALA A 91 -0.82 -13.18 25.05
CA ALA A 91 0.62 -13.17 25.31
C ALA A 91 1.42 -13.55 24.05
N HIS A 92 2.35 -12.68 23.64
CA HIS A 92 3.15 -12.85 22.43
C HIS A 92 4.61 -12.55 22.67
N VAL A 93 5.47 -13.33 22.01
CA VAL A 93 6.92 -13.21 22.03
C VAL A 93 7.34 -12.17 21.00
N SER A 94 8.17 -11.20 21.40
CA SER A 94 8.88 -10.32 20.47
C SER A 94 10.38 -10.43 20.71
N VAL A 95 11.14 -10.65 19.64
CA VAL A 95 12.59 -10.94 19.64
C VAL A 95 13.30 -10.25 18.47
N GLY A 96 14.64 -10.26 18.50
CA GLY A 96 15.47 -9.92 17.33
C GLY A 96 15.29 -8.50 16.78
N SER A 97 15.54 -8.35 15.47
CA SER A 97 15.50 -7.07 14.76
C SER A 97 14.12 -6.43 14.75
N ILE A 98 13.07 -7.25 14.60
CA ILE A 98 11.69 -6.77 14.62
C ILE A 98 11.36 -6.13 15.97
N ARG A 99 11.72 -6.78 17.09
CA ARG A 99 11.59 -6.19 18.42
C ARG A 99 12.42 -4.91 18.54
N GLY A 100 13.65 -4.91 18.06
CA GLY A 100 14.51 -3.72 18.06
C GLY A 100 13.83 -2.53 17.40
N LYS A 101 13.24 -2.75 16.22
CA LYS A 101 12.46 -1.73 15.51
C LYS A 101 11.21 -1.30 16.29
N TRP A 102 10.40 -2.25 16.75
CA TRP A 102 9.20 -1.93 17.54
C TRP A 102 9.54 -1.12 18.80
N VAL A 103 10.64 -1.43 19.48
CA VAL A 103 11.10 -0.67 20.65
C VAL A 103 11.52 0.75 20.29
N SER A 104 12.20 0.93 19.15
CA SER A 104 12.53 2.28 18.66
C SER A 104 11.30 3.13 18.33
N LEU A 105 10.15 2.49 18.06
CA LEU A 105 8.87 3.13 17.81
C LEU A 105 8.01 3.27 19.09
N ASP A 106 8.64 3.40 20.27
CA ASP A 106 8.01 3.51 21.60
C ASP A 106 7.17 2.28 22.02
N SER A 107 7.45 1.10 21.44
CA SER A 107 6.85 -0.19 21.83
C SER A 107 5.31 -0.14 21.91
N HIS A 108 4.71 -0.78 22.93
CA HIS A 108 3.28 -0.77 23.23
C HIS A 108 2.65 0.62 23.47
N ARG A 109 3.47 1.67 23.62
CA ARG A 109 2.99 3.06 23.77
C ARG A 109 2.89 3.77 22.42
N GLY A 110 3.70 3.34 21.45
CA GLY A 110 3.68 3.84 20.08
C GLY A 110 2.46 3.42 19.28
N PHE A 111 2.44 3.83 18.01
CA PHE A 111 1.27 3.67 17.12
C PHE A 111 0.97 2.21 16.78
N LEU A 112 1.98 1.32 16.80
CA LEU A 112 1.79 -0.11 16.55
C LEU A 112 1.11 -0.83 17.71
N GLY A 113 1.24 -0.35 18.95
CA GLY A 113 0.64 -0.99 20.11
C GLY A 113 1.26 -2.35 20.46
N TYR A 114 0.46 -3.22 21.08
CA TYR A 114 0.89 -4.56 21.51
C TYR A 114 1.06 -5.52 20.33
N PRO A 115 1.96 -6.52 20.43
CA PRO A 115 2.02 -7.60 19.45
C PRO A 115 0.73 -8.42 19.47
N THR A 116 0.28 -8.86 18.28
CA THR A 116 -0.89 -9.72 18.07
C THR A 116 -0.51 -11.10 17.54
N SER A 117 0.76 -11.31 17.21
CA SER A 117 1.37 -12.59 16.86
C SER A 117 2.77 -12.70 17.45
N ASP A 118 3.32 -13.92 17.47
CA ASP A 118 4.77 -14.11 17.51
C ASP A 118 5.40 -13.73 16.16
N GLU A 119 6.74 -13.71 16.09
CA GLU A 119 7.49 -13.61 14.84
C GLU A 119 7.22 -14.83 13.93
N VAL A 120 6.78 -14.56 12.69
CA VAL A 120 6.57 -15.56 11.64
C VAL A 120 7.67 -15.40 10.59
N CYS A 121 8.45 -16.45 10.38
CA CYS A 121 9.57 -16.47 9.44
C CYS A 121 9.35 -17.47 8.30
N GLY A 122 10.17 -17.36 7.25
CA GLY A 122 10.09 -18.21 6.06
C GLY A 122 9.44 -17.51 4.86
N LEU A 123 9.33 -16.18 4.91
CA LEU A 123 8.89 -15.37 3.79
C LEU A 123 9.96 -15.35 2.67
N LYS A 124 9.58 -14.86 1.49
CA LYS A 124 10.47 -14.67 0.33
C LYS A 124 11.80 -14.05 0.73
N GLY A 125 12.90 -14.58 0.21
CA GLY A 125 14.25 -14.05 0.52
C GLY A 125 14.69 -14.24 1.98
N GLY A 126 14.02 -15.12 2.75
CA GLY A 126 14.36 -15.43 4.14
C GLY A 126 13.83 -14.40 5.14
N GLY A 127 12.78 -13.67 4.78
CA GLY A 127 12.19 -12.66 5.66
C GLY A 127 11.31 -13.22 6.76
N CYS A 128 10.97 -12.33 7.68
CA CYS A 128 10.06 -12.56 8.80
C CYS A 128 9.12 -11.35 8.97
N TYR A 129 7.99 -11.56 9.63
CA TYR A 129 7.14 -10.46 10.09
C TYR A 129 6.62 -10.71 11.50
N GLN A 130 6.17 -9.65 12.16
CA GLN A 130 5.35 -9.73 13.36
C GLN A 130 4.17 -8.78 13.21
N SER A 131 2.98 -9.24 13.60
CA SER A 131 1.78 -8.42 13.64
C SER A 131 1.62 -7.72 14.99
N PHE A 132 1.11 -6.50 14.94
CA PHE A 132 0.80 -5.64 16.09
C PHE A 132 -0.62 -5.08 15.92
N GLU A 133 -1.17 -4.47 16.98
CA GLU A 133 -2.52 -3.87 16.93
C GLU A 133 -2.67 -2.85 15.79
N GLY A 134 -1.63 -2.05 15.53
CA GLY A 134 -1.65 -0.93 14.59
C GLY A 134 -0.99 -1.20 13.23
N GLY A 135 -0.52 -2.42 12.97
CA GLY A 135 0.19 -2.73 11.72
C GLY A 135 1.10 -3.94 11.86
N GLN A 136 2.06 -4.06 10.95
CA GLN A 136 3.05 -5.15 10.96
C GLN A 136 4.45 -4.56 10.89
N ILE A 137 5.45 -5.30 11.36
CA ILE A 137 6.85 -5.01 11.03
C ILE A 137 7.37 -6.18 10.23
N HIS A 138 7.90 -5.89 9.04
CA HIS A 138 8.54 -6.86 8.17
C HIS A 138 10.05 -6.70 8.27
N TRP A 139 10.77 -7.81 8.24
CA TRP A 139 12.21 -7.86 8.20
C TRP A 139 12.69 -8.75 7.06
N SER A 140 13.72 -8.30 6.34
CA SER A 140 14.49 -9.15 5.44
C SER A 140 16.00 -8.92 5.62
N PRO A 141 16.86 -9.88 5.25
CA PRO A 141 18.31 -9.66 5.24
C PRO A 141 18.74 -8.47 4.36
N ALA A 142 17.98 -8.19 3.29
CA ALA A 142 18.32 -7.15 2.32
C ALA A 142 17.87 -5.75 2.76
N THR A 143 16.76 -5.64 3.49
CA THR A 143 16.13 -4.35 3.79
C THR A 143 16.13 -3.97 5.27
N GLY A 144 16.34 -4.91 6.19
CA GLY A 144 16.19 -4.63 7.62
C GLY A 144 14.71 -4.60 8.04
N SER A 145 14.41 -4.04 9.23
CA SER A 145 13.07 -4.06 9.83
C SER A 145 12.32 -2.76 9.62
N HIS A 146 11.16 -2.81 8.96
CA HIS A 146 10.33 -1.64 8.69
C HIS A 146 8.86 -1.90 9.01
N PRO A 147 8.18 -0.93 9.66
CA PRO A 147 6.75 -1.02 9.91
C PRO A 147 5.96 -0.74 8.62
N THR A 148 4.88 -1.46 8.42
CA THR A 148 3.84 -1.13 7.44
C THR A 148 2.53 -0.97 8.20
N SER A 149 1.83 0.14 7.97
CA SER A 149 0.56 0.43 8.65
C SER A 149 -0.44 1.15 7.76
N GLY A 150 -1.67 1.30 8.26
CA GLY A 150 -2.68 2.15 7.63
C GLY A 150 -2.99 1.77 6.18
N ARG A 151 -3.17 2.80 5.34
CA ARG A 151 -3.54 2.63 3.92
C ARG A 151 -2.39 2.15 3.05
N ILE A 152 -1.15 2.51 3.39
CA ILE A 152 0.02 2.01 2.68
C ILE A 152 0.15 0.49 2.85
N ALA A 153 -0.02 -0.03 4.07
CA ALA A 153 -0.04 -1.48 4.27
C ALA A 153 -1.18 -2.18 3.51
N GLN A 154 -2.35 -1.55 3.43
CA GLN A 154 -3.48 -2.11 2.66
C GLN A 154 -3.18 -2.17 1.16
N ALA A 155 -2.61 -1.11 0.58
CA ALA A 155 -2.21 -1.10 -0.82
C ALA A 155 -1.12 -2.15 -1.10
N TRP A 156 -0.13 -2.27 -0.21
CA TRP A 156 0.92 -3.29 -0.34
C TRP A 156 0.38 -4.72 -0.21
N GLU A 157 -0.58 -4.96 0.68
CA GLU A 157 -1.26 -6.25 0.80
C GLU A 157 -1.95 -6.64 -0.52
N LEU A 158 -2.73 -5.72 -1.09
CA LEU A 158 -3.42 -5.93 -2.37
C LEU A 158 -2.43 -6.14 -3.54
N ALA A 159 -1.25 -5.56 -3.44
CA ALA A 159 -0.14 -5.76 -4.37
C ALA A 159 0.58 -7.10 -4.21
N GLY A 160 0.21 -7.93 -3.22
CA GLY A 160 0.82 -9.24 -2.96
C GLY A 160 2.01 -9.20 -1.99
N LYS A 161 2.16 -8.12 -1.20
CA LYS A 161 3.24 -7.93 -0.21
C LYS A 161 4.63 -8.19 -0.78
N GLU A 162 5.50 -8.91 -0.05
CA GLU A 162 6.85 -9.26 -0.45
C GLU A 162 6.91 -10.18 -1.68
N GLU A 163 5.84 -10.94 -1.94
CA GLU A 163 5.72 -11.77 -3.14
C GLU A 163 5.42 -10.93 -4.38
N GLY A 164 4.78 -9.77 -4.19
CA GLY A 164 4.41 -8.80 -5.20
C GLY A 164 5.57 -8.08 -5.88
N SER A 165 5.22 -7.18 -6.80
CA SER A 165 6.16 -6.42 -7.62
C SER A 165 7.02 -5.43 -6.82
N LEU A 166 6.54 -4.95 -5.67
CA LEU A 166 7.25 -3.98 -4.83
C LEU A 166 8.36 -4.58 -3.96
N GLY A 167 8.22 -5.85 -3.56
CA GLY A 167 9.13 -6.48 -2.60
C GLY A 167 8.94 -5.95 -1.17
N TYR A 168 9.98 -6.05 -0.35
CA TYR A 168 9.94 -5.59 1.05
C TYR A 168 10.01 -4.06 1.17
N PRO A 169 9.48 -3.47 2.25
CA PRO A 169 9.77 -2.09 2.61
C PRO A 169 11.27 -1.90 2.88
N THR A 170 11.80 -0.76 2.43
CA THR A 170 13.21 -0.32 2.60
C THR A 170 13.33 0.91 3.49
N GLY A 171 12.21 1.53 3.82
CA GLY A 171 12.09 2.67 4.70
C GLY A 171 10.82 2.60 5.53
N ASP A 172 10.77 3.43 6.57
CA ASP A 172 9.53 3.68 7.30
C ASP A 172 8.63 4.60 6.47
N GLU A 173 7.33 4.64 6.80
CA GLU A 173 6.42 5.65 6.23
C GLU A 173 6.88 7.06 6.66
N ASP A 174 7.16 7.92 5.67
CA ASP A 174 7.47 9.33 5.85
C ASP A 174 6.26 10.17 5.45
N CYS A 175 5.68 10.87 6.42
CA CYS A 175 4.52 11.76 6.25
C CYS A 175 4.87 13.25 6.33
N GLU A 176 6.16 13.59 6.34
CA GLU A 176 6.64 14.98 6.39
C GLU A 176 7.02 15.51 5.00
N VAL A 177 6.92 14.67 3.97
CA VAL A 177 7.26 15.02 2.58
C VAL A 177 6.25 16.04 2.03
N ASP A 178 6.78 17.20 1.63
CA ASP A 178 6.09 18.31 0.96
C ASP A 178 4.78 18.78 1.62
N GLY A 179 4.66 18.55 2.93
CA GLY A 179 3.60 19.07 3.80
C GLY A 179 2.23 18.38 3.72
N TYR A 180 2.03 17.44 2.79
CA TYR A 180 0.68 16.96 2.46
C TYR A 180 0.60 15.49 2.03
N GLY A 181 1.59 14.62 2.24
CA GLY A 181 1.47 13.22 1.84
C GLY A 181 2.30 12.28 2.67
N CYS A 182 1.99 10.98 2.58
CA CYS A 182 2.78 9.93 3.18
C CYS A 182 3.34 9.02 2.08
N ILE A 183 4.64 8.74 2.15
CA ILE A 183 5.34 7.88 1.21
C ILE A 183 6.01 6.76 1.98
N GLN A 184 6.02 5.57 1.41
CA GLN A 184 6.89 4.50 1.88
C GLN A 184 7.61 3.86 0.70
N ASP A 185 8.94 3.77 0.83
CA ASP A 185 9.78 3.10 -0.15
C ASP A 185 9.81 1.58 0.06
N PHE A 186 9.82 0.88 -1.06
CA PHE A 186 9.97 -0.57 -1.18
C PHE A 186 11.14 -0.88 -2.13
N GLN A 187 11.56 -2.14 -2.19
CA GLN A 187 12.72 -2.55 -2.99
C GLN A 187 12.64 -2.14 -4.46
N TYR A 188 11.44 -2.17 -5.05
CA TYR A 188 11.25 -1.97 -6.49
C TYR A 188 10.24 -0.86 -6.83
N GLY A 189 9.92 0.01 -5.87
CA GLY A 189 9.00 1.12 -6.08
C GLY A 189 8.66 1.81 -4.77
N GLN A 190 7.59 2.58 -4.78
CA GLN A 190 7.05 3.23 -3.59
C GLN A 190 5.53 3.13 -3.58
N ILE A 191 4.95 3.33 -2.40
CA ILE A 191 3.53 3.58 -2.25
C ILE A 191 3.36 5.00 -1.75
N VAL A 192 2.55 5.77 -2.45
CA VAL A 192 2.28 7.19 -2.18
C VAL A 192 0.83 7.36 -1.76
N ARG A 193 0.62 8.11 -0.68
CA ARG A 193 -0.70 8.46 -0.18
C ARG A 193 -0.84 9.98 -0.09
N GLN A 194 -1.84 10.52 -0.76
CA GLN A 194 -2.18 11.94 -0.65
C GLN A 194 -2.76 12.23 0.73
N ASN A 195 -2.29 13.27 1.40
CA ASN A 195 -2.72 13.78 2.72
C ASN A 195 -2.65 12.75 3.86
N ARG A 196 -2.50 13.24 5.09
CA ARG A 196 -2.62 12.35 6.26
C ARG A 196 -4.00 11.68 6.34
N ASP A 197 -5.02 12.29 5.73
CA ASP A 197 -6.41 11.80 5.73
C ASP A 197 -6.84 11.15 4.41
N GLY A 198 -5.98 11.09 3.38
CA GLY A 198 -6.37 10.48 2.12
C GLY A 198 -6.66 9.00 2.28
N PHE A 199 -7.73 8.59 1.61
CA PHE A 199 -8.30 7.26 1.78
C PHE A 199 -7.58 6.21 0.94
N PHE A 200 -6.91 6.61 -0.14
CA PHE A 200 -6.26 5.71 -1.08
C PHE A 200 -4.75 5.96 -1.10
N ALA A 201 -4.00 4.88 -1.30
CA ALA A 201 -2.56 4.87 -1.46
C ALA A 201 -2.23 4.08 -2.72
N TYR A 202 -1.26 4.55 -3.48
CA TYR A 202 -1.05 4.13 -4.86
C TYR A 202 0.40 3.74 -5.13
N ILE A 203 0.57 2.69 -5.92
CA ILE A 203 1.87 2.16 -6.31
C ILE A 203 2.48 3.01 -7.42
N MET A 204 3.73 3.39 -7.26
CA MET A 204 4.52 4.06 -8.30
C MET A 204 5.96 3.55 -8.33
N ALA A 205 6.48 3.27 -9.52
CA ALA A 205 7.76 2.60 -9.71
C ALA A 205 8.50 3.05 -10.98
N GLY A 206 9.78 2.69 -11.03
CA GLY A 206 10.64 2.85 -12.20
C GLY A 206 10.68 4.28 -12.76
N ALA A 207 10.75 4.37 -14.10
CA ALA A 207 10.95 5.63 -14.80
C ALA A 207 9.83 6.67 -14.55
N ILE A 208 8.60 6.22 -14.25
CA ILE A 208 7.51 7.13 -13.88
C ILE A 208 7.79 7.77 -12.52
N LYS A 209 8.20 6.98 -11.52
CA LYS A 209 8.62 7.50 -10.21
C LYS A 209 9.76 8.51 -10.37
N ASP A 210 10.75 8.17 -11.19
CA ASP A 210 11.92 9.01 -11.41
C ASP A 210 11.56 10.31 -12.13
N ALA A 211 10.64 10.27 -13.10
CA ALA A 211 10.12 11.48 -13.77
C ALA A 211 9.32 12.38 -12.82
N TRP A 212 8.49 11.78 -11.96
CA TRP A 212 7.66 12.54 -11.02
C TRP A 212 8.49 13.42 -10.08
N TYR A 213 9.61 12.89 -9.54
CA TYR A 213 10.53 13.64 -8.70
C TYR A 213 11.56 14.46 -9.49
N GLY A 214 12.16 13.88 -10.52
CA GLY A 214 13.35 14.43 -11.18
C GLY A 214 13.08 15.55 -12.19
N LYS A 215 11.83 15.72 -12.62
CA LYS A 215 11.41 16.75 -13.59
C LYS A 215 10.49 17.81 -12.98
N ASP A 216 10.44 17.91 -11.64
CA ASP A 216 9.52 18.78 -10.90
C ASP A 216 8.03 18.58 -11.25
N LEU A 217 7.69 17.44 -11.86
CA LEU A 217 6.32 17.09 -12.23
C LEU A 217 5.43 16.93 -11.01
N SER A 218 5.99 16.57 -9.85
CA SER A 218 5.27 16.53 -8.57
C SER A 218 4.64 17.86 -8.17
N LEU A 219 5.21 19.00 -8.59
CA LEU A 219 4.67 20.33 -8.31
C LEU A 219 3.45 20.68 -9.17
N ILE A 220 3.27 19.97 -10.30
CA ILE A 220 2.25 20.31 -11.30
C ILE A 220 1.15 19.24 -11.36
N LEU A 221 1.53 17.96 -11.35
CA LEU A 221 0.60 16.82 -11.38
C LEU A 221 -0.06 16.55 -10.03
N GLU A 222 0.56 17.00 -8.94
CA GLU A 222 0.28 16.60 -7.56
C GLU A 222 0.38 15.06 -7.39
N TYR A 223 -0.50 14.47 -6.57
CA TYR A 223 -0.42 13.08 -6.15
C TYR A 223 -1.06 12.11 -7.16
N PRO A 224 -0.59 10.85 -7.21
CA PRO A 224 -1.21 9.83 -8.02
C PRO A 224 -2.65 9.55 -7.57
N VAL A 225 -3.51 9.19 -8.54
CA VAL A 225 -4.93 8.82 -8.31
C VAL A 225 -5.26 7.40 -8.80
N SER A 226 -4.27 6.68 -9.32
CA SER A 226 -4.35 5.28 -9.72
C SER A 226 -3.10 4.54 -9.27
N ASP A 227 -3.07 3.21 -9.35
CA ASP A 227 -1.79 2.49 -9.40
C ASP A 227 -1.16 2.65 -10.79
N GLN A 228 0.15 2.43 -10.89
CA GLN A 228 0.86 2.37 -12.16
C GLN A 228 0.41 1.13 -12.94
N VAL A 229 0.04 1.32 -14.20
CA VAL A 229 -0.29 0.23 -15.13
C VAL A 229 0.85 0.08 -16.12
N CYS A 230 1.38 -1.14 -16.27
CA CYS A 230 2.53 -1.44 -17.14
C CYS A 230 2.24 -2.64 -18.06
N GLY A 231 3.11 -2.86 -19.05
CA GLY A 231 2.93 -3.91 -20.06
C GLY A 231 1.98 -3.49 -21.17
N LEU A 232 1.82 -2.17 -21.37
CA LEU A 232 0.94 -1.60 -22.36
C LEU A 232 1.51 -1.80 -23.78
N PRO A 233 0.73 -2.28 -24.75
CA PRO A 233 1.19 -2.40 -26.13
C PRO A 233 1.53 -1.02 -26.73
N PRO A 234 2.21 -0.97 -27.89
CA PRO A 234 2.88 -2.09 -28.56
C PRO A 234 4.22 -2.47 -27.92
N GLU A 235 4.78 -1.62 -27.07
CA GLU A 235 6.19 -1.70 -26.63
C GLU A 235 6.38 -2.07 -25.15
N GLY A 236 5.30 -2.39 -24.42
CA GLY A 236 5.34 -2.73 -23.00
C GLY A 236 5.43 -1.50 -22.08
N GLY A 237 4.90 -0.36 -22.54
CA GLY A 237 4.94 0.91 -21.81
C GLY A 237 4.14 0.88 -20.50
N CYS A 238 4.17 2.00 -19.80
CA CYS A 238 3.47 2.21 -18.55
C CYS A 238 2.75 3.55 -18.55
N ILE A 239 1.66 3.65 -17.79
CA ILE A 239 0.97 4.91 -17.50
C ILE A 239 0.60 4.98 -16.03
N GLN A 240 0.58 6.20 -15.50
CA GLN A 240 0.17 6.52 -14.15
C GLN A 240 -0.68 7.79 -14.19
N LEU A 241 -1.86 7.73 -13.58
CA LEU A 241 -2.75 8.88 -13.48
C LEU A 241 -2.46 9.67 -12.21
N PHE A 242 -2.57 10.99 -12.32
CA PHE A 242 -2.40 11.97 -11.25
C PHE A 242 -3.58 12.96 -11.29
N GLN A 243 -3.68 13.80 -10.27
CA GLN A 243 -4.81 14.74 -10.14
C GLN A 243 -4.94 15.71 -11.32
N PHE A 244 -3.81 16.15 -11.89
CA PHE A 244 -3.79 17.17 -12.96
C PHE A 244 -3.18 16.68 -14.28
N GLY A 245 -3.12 15.37 -14.48
CA GLY A 245 -2.64 14.78 -15.71
C GLY A 245 -2.16 13.36 -15.50
N GLN A 246 -1.24 12.93 -16.35
CA GLN A 246 -0.72 11.57 -16.37
C GLN A 246 0.75 11.56 -16.76
N ILE A 247 1.51 10.60 -16.25
CA ILE A 247 2.85 10.31 -16.77
C ILE A 247 2.76 9.01 -17.55
N ALA A 248 3.21 9.04 -18.79
CA ALA A 248 3.35 7.85 -19.61
C ALA A 248 4.83 7.60 -19.90
N TRP A 249 5.22 6.33 -19.88
CA TRP A 249 6.57 5.88 -20.22
C TRP A 249 6.51 4.80 -21.28
N SER A 250 7.45 4.83 -22.21
CA SER A 250 7.71 3.71 -23.10
C SER A 250 9.21 3.52 -23.34
N PRO A 251 9.65 2.33 -23.80
CA PRO A 251 11.05 2.11 -24.15
C PRO A 251 11.58 3.07 -25.23
N SER A 252 10.73 3.48 -26.19
CA SER A 252 11.16 4.35 -27.28
C SER A 252 11.11 5.84 -26.95
N THR A 253 10.23 6.29 -26.04
CA THR A 253 10.06 7.71 -25.75
C THR A 253 10.59 8.16 -24.40
N GLY A 254 10.71 7.26 -23.41
CA GLY A 254 10.99 7.64 -22.03
C GLY A 254 9.73 8.12 -21.30
N ALA A 255 9.90 8.64 -20.07
CA ALA A 255 8.78 9.00 -19.18
C ALA A 255 8.47 10.49 -19.29
N HIS A 256 7.24 10.82 -19.65
CA HIS A 256 6.81 12.21 -19.83
C HIS A 256 5.43 12.50 -19.27
N GLY A 257 5.29 13.70 -18.70
CA GLY A 257 4.05 14.23 -18.16
C GLY A 257 3.17 14.85 -19.25
N VAL A 258 1.94 14.34 -19.38
CA VAL A 258 0.88 14.90 -20.19
C VAL A 258 -0.13 15.56 -19.27
N LEU A 259 -0.33 16.88 -19.40
CA LEU A 259 -1.04 17.70 -18.42
C LEU A 259 -2.43 18.14 -18.91
N ARG A 260 -3.37 18.26 -17.95
CA ARG A 260 -4.64 19.00 -18.10
C ARG A 260 -5.46 18.63 -19.34
N ASP A 261 -5.86 19.62 -20.14
CA ASP A 261 -6.75 19.46 -21.28
C ASP A 261 -6.13 18.62 -22.40
N ILE A 262 -4.80 18.60 -22.51
CA ILE A 262 -4.10 17.69 -23.42
C ILE A 262 -4.24 16.25 -22.93
N ALA A 263 -4.12 16.00 -21.63
CA ALA A 263 -4.31 14.67 -21.06
C ALA A 263 -5.73 14.14 -21.32
N ASN A 264 -6.74 14.99 -21.12
CA ASN A 264 -8.14 14.67 -21.42
C ASN A 264 -8.34 14.35 -22.90
N TYR A 265 -7.79 15.18 -23.80
CA TYR A 265 -7.87 14.92 -25.23
C TYR A 265 -7.20 13.59 -25.60
N TRP A 266 -5.99 13.34 -25.09
CA TRP A 266 -5.25 12.12 -25.38
C TRP A 266 -5.99 10.87 -24.90
N GLU A 267 -6.62 10.93 -23.72
CA GLU A 267 -7.50 9.88 -23.19
C GLU A 267 -8.70 9.62 -24.11
N ASP A 268 -9.45 10.66 -24.48
CA ASP A 268 -10.63 10.56 -25.35
C ASP A 268 -10.32 9.97 -26.74
N HIS A 269 -9.04 10.01 -27.15
CA HIS A 269 -8.56 9.53 -28.45
C HIS A 269 -7.73 8.24 -28.36
N GLY A 270 -7.83 7.50 -27.25
CA GLY A 270 -7.28 6.14 -27.13
C GLY A 270 -5.87 6.05 -26.57
N TRP A 271 -5.37 7.12 -25.93
CA TRP A 271 -4.03 7.20 -25.35
C TRP A 271 -2.94 6.70 -26.34
N TRP A 272 -2.04 5.84 -25.86
CA TRP A 272 -0.90 5.28 -26.59
C TRP A 272 -1.30 4.33 -27.72
N ASP A 273 -2.52 3.79 -27.68
CA ASP A 273 -3.07 2.91 -28.72
C ASP A 273 -3.82 3.72 -29.80
N GLY A 274 -4.02 5.01 -29.54
CA GLY A 274 -4.61 5.98 -30.45
C GLY A 274 -3.64 6.54 -31.50
N PRO A 275 -4.12 7.43 -32.38
CA PRO A 275 -3.32 7.99 -33.47
C PRO A 275 -2.13 8.83 -33.00
N LEU A 276 -2.18 9.36 -31.77
CA LEU A 276 -1.08 10.15 -31.20
C LEU A 276 0.08 9.27 -30.72
N GLY A 277 -0.16 8.06 -30.20
CA GLY A 277 0.88 7.23 -29.59
C GLY A 277 1.39 7.79 -28.25
N TYR A 278 2.61 7.40 -27.85
CA TYR A 278 3.23 7.88 -26.61
C TYR A 278 3.75 9.33 -26.72
N PRO A 279 3.78 10.09 -25.61
CA PRO A 279 4.38 11.43 -25.59
C PRO A 279 5.89 11.37 -25.83
N LEU A 280 6.43 12.38 -26.51
CA LEU A 280 7.86 12.51 -26.82
C LEU A 280 8.59 13.46 -25.85
N ASP A 281 7.84 14.33 -25.18
CA ASP A 281 8.34 15.32 -24.22
C ASP A 281 7.30 15.56 -23.12
N ASP A 282 7.66 16.37 -22.12
CA ASP A 282 6.70 16.85 -21.12
C ASP A 282 5.88 18.00 -21.71
N THR A 283 4.63 18.16 -21.27
CA THR A 283 3.75 19.25 -21.75
C THR A 283 4.43 20.62 -21.59
N GLY A 284 4.57 21.33 -22.70
CA GLY A 284 5.18 22.66 -22.77
C GLY A 284 4.17 23.78 -22.47
N PHE A 285 4.68 24.86 -21.88
CA PHE A 285 3.92 26.08 -21.60
C PHE A 285 4.70 27.28 -22.13
N ASP A 286 4.09 28.08 -23.01
CA ASP A 286 4.69 29.33 -23.49
C ASP A 286 3.63 30.43 -23.68
N ASN A 287 3.79 31.56 -23.00
CA ASN A 287 2.91 32.75 -23.13
C ASN A 287 1.39 32.44 -23.14
N GLY A 288 0.95 31.51 -22.29
CA GLY A 288 -0.46 31.09 -22.18
C GLY A 288 -0.88 29.99 -23.15
N THR A 289 0.02 29.55 -24.04
CA THR A 289 -0.17 28.36 -24.86
C THR A 289 0.23 27.10 -24.08
N VAL A 290 -0.39 25.98 -24.42
CA VAL A 290 -0.08 24.65 -23.86
C VAL A 290 0.06 23.68 -25.02
N PHE A 291 1.14 22.90 -25.04
CA PHE A 291 1.40 22.02 -26.17
C PHE A 291 2.13 20.74 -25.80
N GLN A 292 1.99 19.73 -26.65
CA GLN A 292 2.61 18.43 -26.43
C GLN A 292 2.91 17.75 -27.75
N TYR A 293 4.14 17.22 -27.88
CA TYR A 293 4.52 16.34 -28.98
C TYR A 293 4.29 14.88 -28.60
N PHE A 294 3.70 14.14 -29.55
CA PHE A 294 3.52 12.69 -29.48
C PHE A 294 4.17 12.02 -30.70
N GLN A 295 4.30 10.70 -30.66
CA GLN A 295 4.88 9.92 -31.77
C GLN A 295 4.18 10.18 -33.11
N GLY A 296 2.84 10.26 -33.11
CA GLY A 296 2.00 10.37 -34.30
C GLY A 296 1.27 11.71 -34.46
N GLY A 297 1.47 12.65 -33.53
CA GLY A 297 0.80 13.94 -33.62
C GLY A 297 1.25 14.98 -32.61
N PHE A 298 0.57 16.12 -32.65
CA PHE A 298 0.82 17.29 -31.83
C PHE A 298 -0.50 17.90 -31.40
N VAL A 299 -0.63 18.17 -30.11
CA VAL A 299 -1.81 18.84 -29.54
C VAL A 299 -1.38 20.21 -29.02
N TYR A 300 -2.14 21.23 -29.40
CA TYR A 300 -1.85 22.62 -29.08
C TYR A 300 -3.12 23.34 -28.59
N PHE A 301 -2.98 24.13 -27.54
CA PHE A 301 -3.99 25.08 -27.09
C PHE A 301 -3.40 26.47 -27.16
N ASP A 302 -4.06 27.39 -27.88
CA ASP A 302 -3.65 28.79 -27.91
C ASP A 302 -3.99 29.52 -26.60
N SER A 303 -3.57 30.77 -26.47
CA SER A 303 -3.79 31.58 -25.26
C SER A 303 -5.27 31.85 -24.93
N ASN A 304 -6.19 31.57 -25.86
CA ASN A 304 -7.64 31.68 -25.65
C ASN A 304 -8.28 30.32 -25.33
N GLY A 305 -7.49 29.26 -25.23
CA GLY A 305 -7.94 27.89 -24.97
C GLY A 305 -8.50 27.18 -26.20
N ARG A 306 -8.25 27.69 -27.42
CA ARG A 306 -8.67 26.98 -28.63
C ARG A 306 -7.67 25.86 -28.93
N ARG A 307 -8.18 24.63 -28.99
CA ARG A 307 -7.42 23.43 -29.38
C ARG A 307 -7.15 23.41 -30.88
N SER A 308 -5.98 22.92 -31.27
CA SER A 308 -5.62 22.51 -32.63
C SER A 308 -4.78 21.23 -32.57
N VAL A 309 -5.06 20.29 -33.47
CA VAL A 309 -4.37 19.00 -33.52
C VAL A 309 -3.81 18.76 -34.92
N VAL A 310 -2.54 18.34 -34.97
CA VAL A 310 -1.85 17.96 -36.21
C VAL A 310 -1.43 16.51 -36.09
N GLU A 311 -1.85 15.65 -37.03
CA GLU A 311 -1.62 14.20 -36.94
C GLU A 311 -1.12 13.58 -38.26
N GLY A 312 -0.54 12.39 -38.15
CA GLY A 312 -0.15 11.55 -39.27
C GLY A 312 0.83 12.22 -40.24
N ALA A 313 0.68 11.99 -41.54
CA ALA A 313 1.63 12.47 -42.54
C ALA A 313 1.76 14.02 -42.61
N THR A 314 0.71 14.75 -42.20
CA THR A 314 0.76 16.20 -42.06
C THR A 314 1.65 16.59 -40.89
N TYR A 315 1.50 15.93 -39.74
CA TYR A 315 2.38 16.11 -38.58
C TYR A 315 3.82 15.76 -38.91
N GLU A 316 4.08 14.63 -39.55
CA GLU A 316 5.44 14.22 -39.95
C GLU A 316 6.12 15.30 -40.80
N THR A 317 5.38 15.88 -41.75
CA THR A 317 5.88 16.96 -42.63
C THR A 317 6.16 18.25 -41.86
N TRP A 318 5.23 18.67 -41.00
CA TRP A 318 5.39 19.89 -40.19
C TRP A 318 6.50 19.75 -39.14
N TYR A 319 6.57 18.60 -38.47
CA TYR A 319 7.58 18.28 -37.47
C TYR A 319 8.97 18.22 -38.10
N ALA A 320 9.12 17.58 -39.26
CA ALA A 320 10.39 17.56 -40.01
C ALA A 320 10.85 18.96 -40.46
N ALA A 321 9.93 19.90 -40.64
CA ALA A 321 10.23 21.30 -40.95
C ALA A 321 10.63 22.14 -39.72
N GLY A 322 10.59 21.56 -38.50
CA GLY A 322 10.93 22.24 -37.24
C GLY A 322 9.75 22.51 -36.30
N GLY A 323 8.56 21.96 -36.57
CA GLY A 323 7.40 22.09 -35.69
C GLY A 323 7.00 23.55 -35.43
N LEU A 324 6.84 23.93 -34.16
CA LEU A 324 6.51 25.30 -33.76
C LEU A 324 7.55 26.33 -34.20
N SER A 325 8.81 25.90 -34.36
CA SER A 325 9.91 26.76 -34.84
C SER A 325 10.09 26.72 -36.36
N SER A 326 9.23 26.00 -37.09
CA SER A 326 9.27 25.92 -38.54
C SER A 326 8.79 27.22 -39.21
N GLN A 327 8.93 27.28 -40.53
CA GLN A 327 8.36 28.36 -41.34
C GLN A 327 6.82 28.44 -41.30
N TYR A 328 6.12 27.40 -40.84
CA TYR A 328 4.65 27.38 -40.76
C TYR A 328 4.13 27.99 -39.45
N GLY A 329 4.90 27.90 -38.36
CA GLY A 329 4.46 28.30 -37.02
C GLY A 329 3.46 27.31 -36.39
N ALA A 330 2.65 27.82 -35.47
CA ALA A 330 1.64 27.03 -34.76
C ALA A 330 0.42 26.70 -35.65
N PRO A 331 -0.28 25.58 -35.40
CA PRO A 331 -1.55 25.32 -36.06
C PRO A 331 -2.63 26.32 -35.60
N VAL A 332 -3.51 26.74 -36.51
CA VAL A 332 -4.58 27.71 -36.21
C VAL A 332 -5.97 27.09 -36.13
N GLY A 333 -6.07 25.76 -36.19
CA GLY A 333 -7.31 24.99 -36.09
C GLY A 333 -7.02 23.51 -36.30
N ASP A 334 -8.06 22.67 -36.25
CA ASP A 334 -7.94 21.28 -36.72
C ASP A 334 -8.02 21.24 -38.25
N ALA A 335 -7.49 20.19 -38.87
CA ALA A 335 -7.55 20.03 -40.32
C ALA A 335 -8.99 19.99 -40.84
N SER A 336 -9.24 20.69 -41.95
CA SER A 336 -10.50 20.63 -42.69
C SER A 336 -10.41 19.57 -43.78
N CYS A 337 -11.32 18.60 -43.78
CA CYS A 337 -11.33 17.49 -44.73
C CYS A 337 -12.55 17.55 -45.65
N ASP A 338 -12.31 17.39 -46.95
CA ASP A 338 -13.33 17.28 -47.99
C ASP A 338 -13.87 15.84 -48.10
N GLU A 339 -14.99 15.67 -48.81
CA GLU A 339 -15.64 14.35 -49.00
C GLU A 339 -14.76 13.32 -49.70
N ASP A 340 -13.76 13.77 -50.48
CA ASP A 340 -12.81 12.90 -51.17
C ASP A 340 -11.70 12.37 -50.25
N GLY A 341 -11.61 12.86 -49.01
CA GLY A 341 -10.59 12.51 -48.02
C GLY A 341 -9.34 13.38 -48.06
N THR A 342 -9.31 14.43 -48.89
CA THR A 342 -8.28 15.46 -48.88
C THR A 342 -8.46 16.33 -47.63
N CYS A 343 -7.41 16.47 -46.83
CA CYS A 343 -7.43 17.24 -45.58
C CYS A 343 -6.36 18.34 -45.61
N THR A 344 -6.76 19.58 -45.31
CA THR A 344 -5.86 20.74 -45.23
C THR A 344 -5.75 21.21 -43.79
N GLN A 345 -4.52 21.26 -43.29
CA GLN A 345 -4.16 21.83 -42.01
C GLN A 345 -3.68 23.27 -42.22
N GLU A 346 -4.28 24.21 -41.51
CA GLU A 346 -3.83 25.60 -41.49
C GLU A 346 -2.88 25.87 -40.32
N PHE A 347 -1.86 26.70 -40.59
CA PHE A 347 -0.88 27.20 -39.64
C PHE A 347 -0.78 28.72 -39.75
N GLU A 348 -0.10 29.37 -38.80
CA GLU A 348 0.06 30.83 -38.76
C GLU A 348 0.63 31.43 -40.06
N HIS A 349 1.49 30.67 -40.75
CA HIS A 349 2.25 31.15 -41.90
C HIS A 349 2.13 30.24 -43.14
N GLY A 350 1.09 29.41 -43.22
CA GLY A 350 0.84 28.58 -44.40
C GLY A 350 -0.12 27.43 -44.15
N THR A 351 -0.16 26.50 -45.10
CA THR A 351 -0.98 25.29 -45.03
C THR A 351 -0.13 24.06 -45.25
N ILE A 352 -0.66 22.89 -44.90
CA ILE A 352 -0.18 21.61 -45.41
C ILE A 352 -1.42 20.78 -45.76
N THR A 353 -1.49 20.31 -47.00
CA THR A 353 -2.60 19.49 -47.50
C THR A 353 -2.16 18.05 -47.72
N ARG A 354 -2.89 17.11 -47.12
CA ARG A 354 -2.82 15.67 -47.42
C ARG A 354 -3.95 15.32 -48.37
N TYR A 355 -3.62 14.88 -49.58
CA TYR A 355 -4.59 14.43 -50.57
C TYR A 355 -5.06 12.99 -50.32
N ALA A 356 -6.19 12.63 -50.91
CA ALA A 356 -6.79 11.30 -50.81
C ALA A 356 -5.85 10.15 -51.25
N ASP A 357 -4.89 10.43 -52.14
CA ASP A 357 -3.88 9.47 -52.59
C ASP A 357 -2.70 9.30 -51.61
N GLY A 358 -2.74 10.00 -50.47
CA GLY A 358 -1.71 10.00 -49.44
C GLY A 358 -0.57 11.00 -49.68
N THR A 359 -0.57 11.72 -50.80
CA THR A 359 0.45 12.75 -51.04
C THR A 359 0.26 13.93 -50.10
N VAL A 360 1.36 14.48 -49.57
CA VAL A 360 1.35 15.65 -48.69
C VAL A 360 2.10 16.79 -49.37
N LYS A 361 1.51 17.99 -49.40
CA LYS A 361 2.12 19.19 -49.98
C LYS A 361 1.95 20.41 -49.05
N PRO A 362 2.98 21.27 -48.95
CA PRO A 362 2.86 22.62 -48.41
C PRO A 362 1.81 23.45 -49.15
#